data_AF-A0A368YBN6-F1
#
_entry.id   AF-A0A368YBN6-F1
#
_cell.length_a   1.000
_cell.length_b   1.000
_cell.length_c   1.000
_cell.angle_alpha   90.00
_cell.angle_beta   90.00
_cell.angle_gamma   90.00
#
_symmetry.space_group_name_H-M   'P 1'
#
loop_
_entity.id
_entity.type
_entity.pdbx_description
1 polymer ?
#
loop_
_entity_poly.entity_id
_entity_poly.type
_entity_poly.pdbx_seq_one_letter_code
_entity_poly.pdbx_strand_id
1 'polypeptide(L)'
;MPSVVHDAGKAGNRESARRRGGRIIGTTIALTLVLGASFGNPALADEPTFAKLQAMCRDRQDELKRGFCIGFLEAIALRVAKENKHCALLQRYIDSPNANLAFSDLIADLDPQEYSGSALKSVEKFFLNRGCN
;
A
#
# COMPACT_ATOMS: atom_id res chain seq x y z
N MET A 1 48.45 -39.04 -18.69
CA MET A 1 47.77 -40.02 -19.57
C MET A 1 47.96 -41.41 -18.98
N PRO A 2 47.02 -42.36 -19.09
CA PRO A 2 45.65 -42.27 -19.63
C PRO A 2 44.55 -42.77 -18.63
N SER A 3 43.29 -42.84 -19.10
CA SER A 3 42.11 -43.68 -18.68
C SER A 3 41.79 -43.92 -17.19
N VAL A 4 40.57 -43.76 -16.65
CA VAL A 4 39.16 -43.63 -17.13
C VAL A 4 38.47 -44.92 -17.65
N VAL A 5 37.59 -45.50 -16.81
CA VAL A 5 36.35 -46.29 -17.08
C VAL A 5 35.47 -46.19 -15.81
N HIS A 6 34.19 -45.79 -15.73
CA HIS A 6 33.22 -45.22 -16.69
C HIS A 6 32.13 -46.12 -17.32
N ASP A 7 31.34 -46.83 -16.50
CA ASP A 7 29.94 -47.27 -16.76
C ASP A 7 29.28 -47.59 -15.38
N ALA A 8 28.00 -47.44 -15.00
CA ALA A 8 26.72 -46.90 -15.54
C ALA A 8 25.54 -47.93 -15.64
N GLY A 9 24.30 -47.41 -15.65
CA GLY A 9 23.05 -48.19 -15.78
C GLY A 9 22.58 -48.98 -14.53
N LYS A 10 21.30 -49.33 -14.37
CA LYS A 10 20.06 -48.89 -15.05
C LYS A 10 18.85 -49.15 -14.13
N ALA A 11 17.81 -48.32 -14.21
CA ALA A 11 16.65 -48.39 -13.30
C ALA A 11 15.47 -49.25 -13.80
N GLY A 12 14.69 -49.77 -12.86
CA GLY A 12 13.30 -50.22 -13.03
C GLY A 12 12.82 -51.14 -11.90
N ASN A 13 11.52 -51.37 -11.66
CA ASN A 13 10.32 -50.56 -11.94
C ASN A 13 9.12 -51.23 -11.21
N ARG A 14 8.43 -50.49 -10.33
CA ARG A 14 7.05 -50.73 -9.80
C ARG A 14 6.53 -52.17 -9.59
N GLU A 15 6.20 -52.49 -8.34
CA GLU A 15 4.93 -53.17 -8.00
C GLU A 15 4.43 -52.64 -6.64
N SER A 16 3.45 -51.73 -6.61
CA SER A 16 1.99 -51.93 -6.59
C SER A 16 1.39 -52.32 -5.22
N ALA A 17 1.01 -51.26 -4.49
CA ALA A 17 -0.21 -51.15 -3.68
C ALA A 17 -0.58 -52.21 -2.61
N ARG A 18 -0.73 -51.71 -1.38
CA ARG A 18 -2.07 -51.78 -0.74
C ARG A 18 -2.41 -50.55 0.10
N ARG A 19 -3.63 -50.03 -0.10
CA ARG A 19 -4.15 -48.86 0.61
C ARG A 19 -4.68 -49.26 2.00
N ARG A 20 -4.23 -48.57 3.04
CA ARG A 20 -5.09 -48.03 4.11
C ARG A 20 -4.63 -46.59 4.32
N GLY A 21 -5.50 -45.60 4.39
CA GLY A 21 -6.92 -45.65 4.74
C GLY A 21 -7.30 -44.56 5.74
N GLY A 22 -6.32 -43.84 6.27
CA GLY A 22 -6.56 -42.57 6.96
C GLY A 22 -7.12 -41.55 5.97
N ARG A 23 -8.39 -41.18 6.14
CA ARG A 23 -8.92 -39.94 5.57
C ARG A 23 -8.18 -38.80 6.25
N ILE A 24 -7.22 -38.18 5.57
CA ILE A 24 -6.87 -36.79 5.88
C ILE A 24 -8.14 -36.01 5.56
N ILE A 25 -8.91 -35.68 6.60
CA ILE A 25 -10.04 -34.78 6.47
C ILE A 25 -9.42 -33.46 6.04
N GLY A 26 -9.62 -33.10 4.78
CA GLY A 26 -9.15 -31.85 4.24
C GLY A 26 -9.91 -30.72 4.91
N THR A 27 -9.39 -30.23 6.03
CA THR A 27 -9.93 -29.06 6.74
C THR A 27 -9.67 -27.84 5.86
N THR A 28 -10.53 -27.64 4.86
CA THR A 28 -10.67 -26.37 4.17
C THR A 28 -11.07 -25.33 5.21
N ILE A 29 -10.07 -24.65 5.74
CA ILE A 29 -10.26 -23.43 6.52
C ILE A 29 -10.81 -22.40 5.52
N ALA A 30 -12.14 -22.37 5.41
CA ALA A 30 -12.83 -21.33 4.69
C ALA A 30 -12.48 -20.01 5.38
N LEU A 31 -11.63 -19.20 4.74
CA LEU A 31 -11.28 -17.87 5.23
C LEU A 31 -12.49 -16.96 4.96
N THR A 32 -13.51 -17.10 5.79
CA THR A 32 -14.76 -16.34 5.69
C THR A 32 -14.49 -14.90 6.03
N LEU A 33 -14.09 -14.13 5.01
CA LEU A 33 -13.98 -12.68 5.03
C LEU A 33 -15.37 -12.10 5.28
N VAL A 34 -15.74 -12.00 6.55
CA VAL A 34 -16.88 -11.21 7.00
C VAL A 34 -16.50 -9.76 6.80
N LEU A 35 -16.77 -9.22 5.61
CA LEU A 35 -16.89 -7.77 5.42
C LEU A 35 -18.14 -7.35 6.21
N GLY A 36 -17.95 -7.15 7.52
CA GLY A 36 -18.96 -6.61 8.41
C GLY A 36 -19.43 -5.30 7.81
N ALA A 37 -20.72 -5.24 7.47
CA ALA A 37 -21.26 -4.21 6.61
C ALA A 37 -21.34 -2.87 7.36
N SER A 38 -20.22 -2.14 7.41
CA SER A 38 -20.12 -0.75 7.87
C SER A 38 -20.77 0.22 6.88
N PHE A 39 -22.04 -0.04 6.53
CA PHE A 39 -22.95 0.94 5.97
C PHE A 39 -23.39 1.94 7.06
N GLY A 40 -22.39 2.56 7.71
CA GLY A 40 -22.58 3.97 8.04
C GLY A 40 -22.87 4.70 6.73
N ASN A 41 -23.71 5.73 6.78
CA ASN A 41 -23.95 6.56 5.61
C ASN A 41 -22.61 7.00 5.01
N PRO A 42 -22.50 7.21 3.69
CA PRO A 42 -21.50 8.10 3.12
C PRO A 42 -21.85 9.54 3.55
N ALA A 43 -21.71 9.80 4.85
CA ALA A 43 -21.42 11.12 5.34
C ALA A 43 -20.13 11.52 4.62
N LEU A 44 -20.26 12.43 3.67
CA LEU A 44 -19.13 13.12 3.07
C LEU A 44 -18.40 13.79 4.23
N ALA A 45 -17.35 13.13 4.73
CA ALA A 45 -16.64 13.59 5.91
C ALA A 45 -16.05 14.96 5.59
N ASP A 46 -16.60 16.01 6.22
CA ASP A 46 -16.36 17.40 5.86
C ASP A 46 -14.87 17.65 5.65
N GLU A 47 -14.53 18.11 4.45
CA GLU A 47 -13.14 18.23 4.01
C GLU A 47 -12.35 19.03 5.06
N PRO A 48 -11.29 18.46 5.65
CA PRO A 48 -10.55 19.17 6.68
C PRO A 48 -9.98 20.46 6.12
N THR A 49 -9.87 21.49 6.96
CA THR A 49 -8.96 22.60 6.64
C THR A 49 -7.53 22.05 6.60
N PHE A 50 -6.65 22.68 5.81
CA PHE A 50 -5.27 22.21 5.70
C PHE A 50 -4.57 22.14 7.06
N ALA A 51 -4.77 23.13 7.93
CA ALA A 51 -4.25 23.11 9.31
C ALA A 51 -4.77 21.92 10.15
N LYS A 52 -6.03 21.50 9.96
CA LYS A 52 -6.58 20.28 10.59
C LYS A 52 -5.91 19.02 10.03
N LEU A 53 -5.65 18.96 8.72
CA LEU A 53 -4.89 17.85 8.12
C LEU A 53 -3.45 17.80 8.66
N GLN A 54 -2.72 18.92 8.70
CA GLN A 54 -1.37 18.98 9.27
C GLN A 54 -1.34 18.50 10.72
N ALA A 55 -2.31 18.90 11.55
CA ALA A 55 -2.41 18.42 12.92
C ALA A 55 -2.63 16.89 12.98
N MET A 56 -3.47 16.33 12.10
CA MET A 56 -3.66 14.87 11.99
C MET A 56 -2.42 14.13 11.46
N CYS A 57 -1.57 14.78 10.68
CA CYS A 57 -0.29 14.22 10.23
C CYS A 57 0.81 14.29 11.32
N ARG A 58 0.83 15.36 12.13
CA ARG A 58 1.74 15.54 13.27
C ARG A 58 1.44 14.61 14.45
N ASP A 59 0.17 14.26 14.65
CA ASP A 59 -0.26 13.40 15.75
C ASP A 59 0.19 11.94 15.53
N ARG A 60 1.39 11.61 15.99
CA ARG A 60 1.96 10.27 15.96
C ARG A 60 1.46 9.35 17.08
N GLN A 61 0.55 9.81 17.94
CA GLN A 61 -0.04 9.01 19.03
C GLN A 61 -1.44 8.51 18.68
N ASP A 62 -2.21 9.28 17.91
CA ASP A 62 -3.52 8.88 17.39
C ASP A 62 -3.39 8.19 16.03
N GLU A 63 -3.41 6.86 16.03
CA GLU A 63 -3.32 6.03 14.82
C GLU A 63 -4.48 6.29 13.83
N LEU A 64 -5.66 6.72 14.30
CA LEU A 64 -6.82 7.01 13.45
C LEU A 64 -6.64 8.36 12.73
N LYS A 65 -6.19 9.40 13.42
CA LYS A 65 -5.81 10.68 12.79
C LYS A 65 -4.67 10.48 11.79
N ARG A 66 -3.62 9.73 12.19
CA ARG A 66 -2.47 9.48 11.34
C ARG A 66 -2.82 8.65 10.10
N GLY A 67 -3.65 7.61 10.27
CA GLY A 67 -4.20 6.82 9.17
C GLY A 67 -5.07 7.65 8.22
N PHE A 68 -5.93 8.54 8.76
CA PHE A 68 -6.70 9.48 7.96
C PHE A 68 -5.79 10.41 7.15
N CYS A 69 -4.75 10.99 7.76
CA CYS A 69 -3.77 11.82 7.05
C CYS A 69 -3.14 11.04 5.88
N ILE A 70 -2.61 9.85 6.13
CA ILE A 70 -1.92 9.04 5.12
C ILE A 70 -2.86 8.73 3.94
N GLY A 71 -4.06 8.19 4.21
CA GLY A 71 -5.03 7.84 3.16
C GLY A 71 -5.54 9.06 2.36
N PHE A 72 -5.68 10.23 3.01
CA PHE A 72 -6.06 11.47 2.32
C PHE A 72 -4.95 11.94 1.36
N LEU A 73 -3.68 11.83 1.77
CA LEU A 73 -2.53 12.17 0.92
C LEU A 73 -2.34 11.17 -0.23
N GLU A 74 -2.47 9.87 0.03
CA GLU A 74 -2.40 8.82 -0.99
C GLU A 74 -3.48 8.99 -2.07
N ALA A 75 -4.73 9.26 -1.67
CA ALA A 75 -5.83 9.47 -2.60
C ALA A 75 -5.60 10.66 -3.55
N ILE A 76 -5.06 11.77 -3.03
CA ILE A 76 -4.74 12.95 -3.86
C ILE A 76 -3.48 12.71 -4.70
N ALA A 77 -2.46 12.03 -4.16
CA ALA A 77 -1.26 11.67 -4.93
C ALA A 77 -1.60 10.80 -6.15
N LEU A 78 -2.42 9.76 -5.96
CA LEU A 78 -2.94 8.90 -7.02
C LEU A 78 -3.73 9.69 -8.08
N ARG A 79 -4.57 10.63 -7.65
CA ARG A 79 -5.35 11.49 -8.56
C ARG A 79 -4.46 12.42 -9.36
N VAL A 80 -3.55 13.16 -8.70
CA VAL A 80 -2.65 14.12 -9.35
C VAL A 80 -1.71 13.40 -10.34
N ALA A 81 -1.17 12.23 -9.99
CA ALA A 81 -0.33 11.44 -10.92
C ALA A 81 -1.12 10.94 -12.15
N LYS A 82 -2.36 10.49 -11.95
CA LYS A 82 -3.25 10.07 -13.05
C LYS A 82 -3.60 11.23 -14.00
N GLU A 83 -3.79 12.42 -13.45
CA GLU A 83 -4.07 13.65 -14.21
C GLU A 83 -2.80 14.24 -14.87
N ASN A 84 -1.61 14.02 -14.29
CA ASN A 84 -0.34 14.65 -14.71
C ASN A 84 0.77 13.61 -14.93
N LYS A 85 0.89 13.12 -16.17
CA LYS A 85 1.77 11.99 -16.58
C LYS A 85 3.29 12.19 -16.43
N HIS A 86 3.75 13.33 -15.93
CA HIS A 86 5.17 13.68 -15.79
C HIS A 86 5.65 13.75 -14.33
N CYS A 87 4.77 13.48 -13.35
CA CYS A 87 5.09 13.58 -11.93
C CYS A 87 5.96 12.42 -11.41
N ALA A 88 7.22 12.36 -11.83
CA ALA A 88 8.13 11.25 -11.54
C ALA A 88 8.37 11.00 -10.03
N LEU A 89 8.31 12.05 -9.19
CA LEU A 89 8.44 11.90 -7.74
C LEU A 89 7.18 11.28 -7.12
N LEU A 90 6.01 11.69 -7.63
CA LEU A 90 4.70 11.20 -7.18
C LEU A 90 4.47 9.75 -7.63
N GLN A 91 4.88 9.41 -8.86
CA GLN A 91 4.85 8.04 -9.37
C GLN A 91 5.74 7.11 -8.55
N ARG A 92 6.96 7.55 -8.16
CA ARG A 92 7.85 6.75 -7.28
C ARG A 92 7.26 6.45 -5.91
N TYR A 93 6.44 7.34 -5.36
CA TYR A 93 5.72 7.09 -4.10
C TYR A 93 4.58 6.08 -4.29
N ILE A 94 3.86 6.15 -5.42
CA ILE A 94 2.80 5.18 -5.76
C ILE A 94 3.40 3.78 -6.02
N ASP A 95 4.50 3.71 -6.77
CA ASP A 95 5.19 2.46 -7.10
C ASP A 95 5.95 1.87 -5.90
N SER A 96 6.28 2.69 -4.90
CA SER A 96 6.98 2.30 -3.68
C SER A 96 6.51 3.14 -2.48
N PRO A 97 5.38 2.78 -1.84
CA PRO A 97 4.86 3.52 -0.68
C PRO A 97 5.75 3.45 0.57
N ASN A 98 6.77 2.56 0.55
CA ASN A 98 7.82 2.47 1.57
C ASN A 98 9.13 3.19 1.13
N ALA A 99 9.11 3.99 0.06
CA ALA A 99 10.23 4.87 -0.26
C ALA A 99 10.44 5.91 0.85
N ASN A 100 11.65 6.47 0.96
CA ASN A 100 12.06 7.39 2.04
C ASN A 100 11.35 8.77 2.04
N LEU A 101 10.23 8.93 1.33
CA LEU A 101 9.33 10.09 1.42
C LEU A 101 8.04 9.68 2.13
N ALA A 102 7.97 9.92 3.44
CA ALA A 102 6.69 10.01 4.13
C ALA A 102 6.04 11.36 3.81
N PHE A 103 5.12 11.42 2.84
CA PHE A 103 4.41 12.66 2.53
C PHE A 103 3.64 13.24 3.73
N SER A 104 3.20 12.40 4.67
CA SER A 104 2.60 12.82 5.93
C SER A 104 3.55 13.67 6.79
N ASP A 105 4.83 13.30 6.88
CA ASP A 105 5.83 14.10 7.60
C ASP A 105 6.17 15.40 6.83
N LEU A 106 6.26 15.36 5.49
CA LEU A 106 6.49 16.57 4.70
C LEU A 106 5.33 17.57 4.81
N ILE A 107 4.08 17.10 4.76
CA ILE A 107 2.87 17.93 4.95
C ILE A 107 2.79 18.46 6.38
N ALA A 108 3.19 17.67 7.38
CA ALA A 108 3.28 18.10 8.77
C ALA A 108 4.22 19.29 8.95
N ASP A 109 5.30 19.41 8.17
CA ASP A 109 6.31 20.48 8.33
C ASP A 109 6.12 21.69 7.39
N LEU A 110 5.08 21.71 6.54
CA LEU A 110 4.78 22.87 5.68
C LEU A 110 4.33 24.13 6.46
N ASP A 111 4.64 25.30 5.91
CA ASP A 111 4.16 26.59 6.41
C ASP A 111 2.66 26.77 6.11
N PRO A 112 1.79 26.93 7.13
CA PRO A 112 0.35 27.17 6.94
C PRO A 112 0.01 28.53 6.32
N GLN A 113 0.98 29.44 6.10
CA GLN A 113 0.77 30.64 5.28
C GLN A 113 0.89 30.34 3.78
N GLU A 114 1.81 29.46 3.35
CA GLU A 114 1.92 29.04 1.95
C GLU A 114 0.75 28.11 1.55
N TYR A 115 0.18 27.38 2.52
CA TYR A 115 -0.88 26.39 2.32
C TYR A 115 -2.04 26.65 3.29
N SER A 116 -3.12 27.28 2.82
CA SER A 116 -4.24 27.71 3.66
C SER A 116 -5.62 27.42 3.04
N GLY A 117 -6.64 27.32 3.89
CA GLY A 117 -8.01 26.98 3.49
C GLY A 117 -8.24 25.47 3.39
N SER A 118 -8.74 25.01 2.24
CA SER A 118 -9.06 23.61 1.92
C SER A 118 -7.81 22.74 1.94
N ALA A 119 -7.89 21.57 2.59
CA ALA A 119 -6.81 20.58 2.57
C ALA A 119 -6.60 19.98 1.19
N LEU A 120 -7.68 19.69 0.44
CA LEU A 120 -7.62 19.11 -0.89
C LEU A 120 -6.82 20.01 -1.84
N LYS A 121 -7.18 21.28 -1.96
CA LYS A 121 -6.49 22.25 -2.83
C LYS A 121 -5.04 22.50 -2.39
N SER A 122 -4.78 22.48 -1.09
CA SER A 122 -3.44 22.68 -0.54
C SER A 122 -2.51 21.50 -0.84
N VAL A 123 -3.02 20.27 -0.71
CA VAL A 123 -2.28 19.04 -1.03
C VAL A 123 -2.09 18.86 -2.53
N GLU A 124 -3.11 19.16 -3.36
CA GLU A 124 -2.98 19.24 -4.82
C GLU A 124 -1.86 20.22 -5.22
N LYS A 125 -1.89 21.45 -4.68
CA LYS A 125 -0.83 22.46 -4.90
C LYS A 125 0.55 21.93 -4.50
N PHE A 126 0.68 21.29 -3.34
CA PHE A 126 1.95 20.73 -2.88
C PHE A 126 2.48 19.67 -3.85
N PHE A 127 1.64 18.70 -4.25
CA PHE A 127 2.06 17.64 -5.16
C PHE A 127 2.38 18.13 -6.57
N LEU A 128 1.66 19.13 -7.09
CA LEU A 128 2.02 19.79 -8.34
C LEU A 128 3.36 20.52 -8.23
N ASN A 129 3.57 21.32 -7.17
CA ASN A 129 4.79 22.10 -6.98
C ASN A 129 6.04 21.25 -6.73
N ARG A 130 5.92 20.13 -6.00
CA ARG A 130 7.05 19.29 -5.54
C ARG A 130 7.17 17.92 -6.20
N GLY A 131 6.10 17.41 -6.79
CA GLY A 131 6.06 16.07 -7.40
C GLY A 131 6.16 16.06 -8.92
N CYS A 132 5.96 17.21 -9.57
CA CYS A 132 5.78 17.37 -11.01
C CYS A 132 6.70 18.41 -11.69
N ASN A 133 7.67 18.96 -10.95
CA ASN A 133 8.82 19.72 -11.46
C ASN A 133 10.06 18.82 -11.50
#